data_AF-A0A135V198-F1
#
_entry.id   AF-A0A135V198-F1
#
_cell.length_a   1.000
_cell.length_b   1.000
_cell.length_c   1.000
_cell.angle_alpha   90.00
_cell.angle_beta   90.00
_cell.angle_gamma   90.00
#
_symmetry.space_group_name_H-M   'P 1'
#
loop_
_entity.id
_entity.type
_entity.pdbx_description
1 polymer ?
#
loop_
_entity_poly.entity_id
_entity_poly.type
_entity_poly.pdbx_seq_one_letter_code
_entity_poly.pdbx_strand_id
1 'polypeptide(L)'
;MDESPHPVSDRYTLSLDQSLQELQGKIDQHREELAALQRNTNPRQNGSGPGREPYEVMRGAFEQVASTPPFKKRYDRETTKLLKALRNFIDGHLGGQLAAEDLGGPVVGDMMEIDSDQLGAGFNAQGRPVKVKSKVDEDKRQRRLEEVWGLPQEDAGREQGNADEVAAAGREMRDLTEQLLNQHAEAAGDSTAAYVKLSKETAAARFLVRSKVAQFHPRDATRLKLIDFGRELDD
;
A
#
# COMPACT_ATOMS: atom_id res chain seq x y z
N MET A 1 -24.36 35.74 -63.39
CA MET A 1 -23.71 35.32 -62.14
C MET A 1 -23.68 33.81 -62.23
N ASP A 2 -22.52 33.28 -62.61
CA ASP A 2 -22.28 31.89 -62.97
C ASP A 2 -21.60 31.23 -61.76
N GLU A 3 -22.34 30.44 -60.99
CA GLU A 3 -21.80 29.67 -59.86
C GLU A 3 -21.48 28.26 -60.35
N SER A 4 -20.20 28.04 -60.65
CA SER A 4 -19.68 26.71 -60.94
C SER A 4 -19.72 25.83 -59.67
N PRO A 5 -20.19 24.57 -59.75
CA PRO A 5 -20.26 23.71 -58.57
C PRO A 5 -18.86 23.23 -58.17
N HIS A 6 -18.52 23.40 -56.89
CA HIS A 6 -17.22 23.05 -56.34
C HIS A 6 -17.02 21.52 -56.28
N PRO A 7 -16.04 20.93 -57.01
CA PRO A 7 -15.83 19.47 -57.14
C PRO A 7 -15.27 18.79 -55.89
N VAL A 8 -15.15 19.51 -54.77
CA VAL A 8 -14.53 19.03 -53.53
C VAL A 8 -15.57 18.42 -52.58
N SER A 9 -16.82 18.89 -52.66
CA SER A 9 -17.93 18.38 -51.83
C SER A 9 -18.27 16.92 -52.19
N ASP A 10 -18.27 16.60 -53.48
CA ASP A 10 -18.60 15.25 -53.98
C ASP A 10 -17.56 14.20 -53.59
N ARG A 11 -16.29 14.60 -53.43
CA ARG A 11 -15.23 13.68 -52.97
C ARG A 11 -15.36 13.35 -51.49
N TYR A 12 -15.80 14.33 -50.69
CA TYR A 12 -16.01 14.16 -49.26
C TYR A 12 -17.21 13.26 -48.98
N THR A 13 -18.32 13.46 -49.71
CA THR A 13 -19.51 12.61 -49.59
C THR A 13 -19.20 11.16 -49.98
N LEU A 14 -18.46 10.94 -51.07
CA LEU A 14 -18.00 9.60 -51.47
C LEU A 14 -17.12 8.93 -50.41
N SER A 15 -16.18 9.66 -49.78
CA SER A 15 -15.34 9.09 -48.72
C SER A 15 -16.12 8.77 -47.45
N LEU A 16 -17.14 9.56 -47.15
CA LEU A 16 -18.00 9.38 -45.99
C LEU A 16 -18.90 8.16 -46.18
N ASP A 17 -19.51 8.03 -47.35
CA ASP A 17 -20.33 6.87 -47.72
C ASP A 17 -19.50 5.59 -47.73
N GLN A 18 -18.26 5.65 -48.22
CA GLN A 18 -17.34 4.52 -48.18
C GLN A 18 -16.98 4.11 -46.74
N SER A 19 -16.75 5.09 -45.86
CA SER A 19 -16.47 4.84 -44.44
C SER A 19 -17.69 4.28 -43.70
N LEU A 20 -18.89 4.78 -44.00
CA LEU A 20 -20.15 4.26 -43.45
C LEU A 20 -20.38 2.82 -43.89
N GLN A 21 -20.12 2.50 -45.15
CA GLN A 21 -20.28 1.16 -45.68
C GLN A 21 -19.27 0.17 -45.06
N GLU A 22 -18.02 0.59 -44.84
CA GLU A 22 -17.02 -0.22 -44.14
C GLU A 22 -17.42 -0.48 -42.68
N LEU A 23 -17.92 0.54 -41.98
CA LEU A 23 -18.41 0.41 -40.61
C LEU A 23 -19.63 -0.51 -40.52
N GLN A 24 -20.56 -0.40 -41.47
CA GLN A 24 -21.73 -1.28 -41.56
C GLN A 24 -21.29 -2.73 -41.75
N GLY A 25 -20.32 -2.98 -42.63
CA GLY A 25 -19.74 -4.31 -42.86
C GLY A 25 -19.08 -4.89 -41.59
N LYS A 26 -18.34 -4.08 -40.84
CA LYS A 26 -17.76 -4.51 -39.54
C LYS A 26 -18.82 -4.82 -38.50
N ILE A 27 -19.90 -4.02 -38.45
CA ILE A 27 -21.02 -4.27 -37.54
C ILE A 27 -21.69 -5.60 -37.88
N ASP A 28 -21.95 -5.88 -39.15
CA ASP A 28 -22.58 -7.14 -39.57
C ASP A 28 -21.68 -8.34 -39.28
N GLN A 29 -20.37 -8.21 -39.51
CA GLN A 29 -19.39 -9.24 -39.17
C GLN A 29 -19.39 -9.55 -37.67
N HIS A 30 -19.32 -8.53 -36.80
CA HIS A 30 -19.37 -8.74 -35.35
C HIS A 30 -20.71 -9.31 -34.89
N ARG A 31 -21.83 -8.94 -35.53
CA ARG A 31 -23.14 -9.53 -35.23
C ARG A 31 -23.18 -11.00 -35.60
N GLU A 32 -22.55 -11.39 -36.70
CA GLU A 32 -22.44 -12.80 -37.11
C GLU A 32 -21.53 -13.60 -36.16
N GLU A 33 -20.40 -13.03 -35.73
CA GLU A 33 -19.53 -13.59 -34.71
C GLU A 33 -20.26 -13.81 -33.38
N LEU A 34 -21.04 -12.82 -32.93
CA LEU A 34 -21.89 -12.93 -31.73
C LEU A 34 -22.99 -13.99 -31.91
N ALA A 35 -23.64 -14.05 -33.08
CA ALA A 35 -24.64 -15.06 -33.38
C ALA A 35 -24.03 -16.47 -33.40
N ALA A 36 -22.81 -16.64 -33.90
CA ALA A 36 -22.08 -17.91 -33.90
C ALA A 36 -21.74 -18.35 -32.47
N LEU A 37 -21.31 -17.43 -31.60
CA LEU A 37 -21.08 -17.69 -30.17
C LEU A 37 -22.38 -18.12 -29.47
N GLN A 38 -23.49 -17.43 -29.74
CA GLN A 38 -24.81 -17.81 -29.20
C GLN A 38 -25.32 -19.16 -29.73
N ARG A 39 -24.96 -19.55 -30.96
CA ARG A 39 -25.33 -20.85 -31.54
C ARG A 39 -24.57 -22.01 -30.91
N ASN A 40 -23.34 -21.78 -30.48
CA ASN A 40 -22.50 -22.79 -29.82
C ASN A 40 -22.75 -22.89 -28.30
N THR A 41 -23.44 -21.93 -27.68
CA THR A 41 -23.90 -22.06 -26.30
C THR A 41 -25.13 -22.96 -26.23
N ASN A 42 -24.89 -24.24 -25.97
CA ASN A 42 -25.95 -25.24 -25.77
C ASN A 42 -26.68 -24.97 -24.44
N PRO A 43 -28.01 -24.72 -24.41
CA PRO A 43 -28.77 -24.58 -23.17
C PRO A 43 -29.12 -25.97 -22.63
N ARG A 44 -28.11 -26.69 -22.14
CA ARG A 44 -28.30 -27.95 -21.42
C ARG A 44 -27.32 -28.03 -20.26
N GLN A 45 -27.61 -27.28 -19.19
CA GLN A 45 -27.91 -27.83 -17.87
C GLN A 45 -28.08 -26.70 -16.85
N ASN A 46 -29.02 -26.94 -15.93
CA ASN A 46 -29.29 -26.25 -14.67
C ASN A 46 -30.06 -24.94 -14.74
N GLY A 47 -31.35 -25.05 -14.42
CA GLY A 47 -32.18 -23.91 -14.10
C GLY A 47 -31.79 -23.30 -12.76
N SER A 48 -31.73 -21.97 -12.71
CA SER A 48 -31.94 -21.15 -11.52
C SER A 48 -32.12 -19.70 -11.95
N GLY A 49 -33.33 -19.16 -11.74
CA GLY A 49 -33.66 -17.74 -11.50
C GLY A 49 -33.22 -16.63 -12.48
N PRO A 50 -34.13 -15.77 -12.97
CA PRO A 50 -33.76 -14.58 -13.74
C PRO A 50 -33.19 -13.52 -12.78
N GLY A 51 -31.86 -13.41 -12.69
CA GLY A 51 -31.23 -12.28 -11.97
C GLY A 51 -29.79 -12.46 -11.50
N ARG A 52 -29.26 -13.69 -11.39
CA ARG A 52 -27.87 -13.92 -10.91
C ARG A 52 -26.86 -14.18 -12.04
N GLU A 53 -27.28 -14.88 -13.08
CA GLU A 53 -26.45 -15.19 -14.27
C GLU A 53 -25.85 -13.97 -14.98
N PRO A 54 -26.56 -12.83 -15.18
CA PRO A 54 -25.99 -11.70 -15.91
C PRO A 54 -24.81 -11.06 -15.17
N TYR A 55 -24.84 -11.06 -13.84
CA TYR A 55 -23.78 -10.50 -13.00
C TYR A 55 -22.55 -11.40 -12.97
N GLU A 56 -22.72 -12.72 -12.83
CA GLU A 56 -21.60 -13.67 -12.84
C GLU A 56 -20.90 -13.71 -14.20
N VAL A 57 -21.68 -13.66 -15.29
CA VAL A 57 -21.13 -13.58 -16.65
C VAL A 57 -20.43 -12.25 -16.90
N MET A 58 -21.00 -11.11 -16.48
CA MET A 58 -20.32 -9.80 -16.56
C MET A 58 -19.06 -9.75 -15.71
N ARG A 59 -19.09 -10.31 -14.50
CA ARG A 59 -17.93 -10.39 -13.60
C ARG A 59 -16.82 -11.21 -14.23
N GLY A 60 -17.12 -12.40 -14.75
CA GLY A 60 -16.14 -13.24 -15.44
C GLY A 60 -15.55 -12.58 -16.69
N ALA A 61 -16.37 -11.86 -17.45
CA ALA A 61 -15.90 -11.07 -18.60
C ALA A 61 -15.00 -9.89 -18.17
N PHE A 62 -15.38 -9.18 -17.10
CA PHE A 62 -14.59 -8.08 -16.56
C PHE A 62 -13.24 -8.56 -16.01
N GLU A 63 -13.24 -9.69 -15.30
CA GLU A 63 -12.05 -10.32 -14.75
C GLU A 63 -11.09 -10.81 -15.86
N GLN A 64 -11.62 -11.34 -16.96
CA GLN A 64 -10.83 -11.65 -18.16
C GLN A 64 -10.22 -10.40 -18.80
N VAL A 65 -11.00 -9.32 -18.95
CA VAL A 65 -10.51 -8.05 -19.51
C VAL A 65 -9.44 -7.42 -18.60
N ALA A 66 -9.65 -7.42 -17.29
CA ALA A 66 -8.68 -6.95 -16.29
C ALA A 66 -7.38 -7.77 -16.32
N SER A 67 -7.49 -9.07 -16.63
CA SER A 67 -6.35 -9.99 -16.78
C SER A 67 -5.59 -9.83 -18.10
N THR A 68 -6.15 -9.11 -19.08
CA THR A 68 -5.56 -8.93 -20.42
C THR A 68 -4.66 -7.67 -20.46
N PRO A 69 -3.48 -7.69 -21.14
CA PRO A 69 -2.70 -6.47 -21.35
C PRO A 69 -3.53 -5.47 -22.16
N PRO A 70 -3.76 -4.22 -21.71
CA PRO A 70 -2.80 -3.37 -20.97
C PRO A 70 -3.03 -3.21 -19.45
N PHE A 71 -4.15 -3.69 -18.90
CA PHE A 71 -4.55 -3.38 -17.52
C PHE A 71 -3.63 -4.03 -16.48
N LYS A 72 -3.38 -5.33 -16.58
CA LYS A 72 -2.45 -6.05 -15.68
C LYS A 72 -1.07 -5.41 -15.61
N LYS A 73 -0.47 -5.07 -16.76
CA LYS A 73 0.85 -4.42 -16.84
C LYS A 73 0.88 -3.05 -16.15
N ARG A 74 -0.23 -2.31 -16.19
CA ARG A 74 -0.36 -1.03 -15.50
C ARG A 74 -0.37 -1.23 -13.98
N TYR A 75 -1.20 -2.15 -13.47
CA TYR A 75 -1.28 -2.44 -12.05
C TYR A 75 0.02 -3.00 -11.49
N ASP A 76 0.70 -3.88 -12.22
CA ASP A 76 2.02 -4.40 -11.81
C ASP A 76 3.05 -3.27 -11.66
N ARG A 77 3.05 -2.31 -12.60
CA ARG A 77 3.95 -1.14 -12.57
C ARG A 77 3.61 -0.18 -11.42
N GLU A 78 2.33 0.09 -11.21
CA GLU A 78 1.87 0.95 -10.10
C GLU A 78 2.20 0.30 -8.75
N THR A 79 2.00 -1.01 -8.61
CA THR A 79 2.33 -1.79 -7.41
C THR A 79 3.82 -1.76 -7.10
N THR A 80 4.69 -2.01 -8.09
CA THR A 80 6.15 -1.92 -7.89
C THR A 80 6.61 -0.52 -7.50
N LYS A 81 6.01 0.52 -8.10
CA LYS A 81 6.30 1.91 -7.71
C LYS A 81 5.87 2.19 -6.27
N LEU A 82 4.69 1.72 -5.87
CA LEU A 82 4.16 1.88 -4.52
C LEU A 82 5.03 1.15 -3.48
N LEU A 83 5.38 -0.12 -3.73
CA LEU A 83 6.23 -0.90 -2.83
C LEU A 83 7.62 -0.26 -2.67
N LYS A 84 8.18 0.31 -3.74
CA LYS A 84 9.44 1.05 -3.65
C LYS A 84 9.31 2.32 -2.82
N ALA A 85 8.22 3.08 -2.97
CA ALA A 85 7.95 4.26 -2.17
C ALA A 85 7.75 3.90 -0.69
N LEU A 86 7.01 2.83 -0.41
CA LEU A 86 6.81 2.29 0.94
C LEU A 86 8.16 1.92 1.58
N ARG A 87 9.01 1.19 0.86
CA ARG A 87 10.36 0.83 1.36
C ARG A 87 11.19 2.05 1.72
N ASN A 88 11.21 3.06 0.84
CA ASN A 88 11.95 4.29 1.08
C ASN A 88 11.39 5.07 2.28
N PHE A 89 10.07 5.09 2.47
CA PHE A 89 9.44 5.69 3.63
C PHE A 89 9.84 4.96 4.92
N ILE A 90 9.85 3.63 4.88
CA ILE A 90 10.26 2.81 6.03
C ILE A 90 11.71 3.12 6.42
N ASP A 91 12.62 3.06 5.46
CA ASP A 91 14.05 3.27 5.72
C ASP A 91 14.37 4.72 6.11
N GLY A 92 13.68 5.70 5.51
CA GLY A 92 13.99 7.11 5.70
C GLY A 92 13.34 7.75 6.92
N HIS A 93 12.19 7.24 7.38
CA HIS A 93 11.41 7.88 8.45
C HIS A 93 10.95 6.87 9.50
N LEU A 94 10.21 5.83 9.08
CA LEU A 94 9.49 4.98 10.02
C LEU A 94 10.43 4.13 10.89
N GLY A 95 11.54 3.64 10.33
CA GLY A 95 12.48 2.78 11.05
C GLY A 95 13.06 3.44 12.31
N GLY A 96 13.43 4.72 12.22
CA GLY A 96 13.98 5.43 13.38
C GLY A 96 12.92 5.73 14.44
N GLN A 97 11.69 6.02 14.00
CA GLN A 97 10.56 6.20 14.93
C GLN A 97 10.23 4.89 15.64
N LEU A 98 10.20 3.77 14.93
CA LEU A 98 9.91 2.45 15.48
C LEU A 98 11.01 2.00 16.46
N ALA A 99 12.28 2.21 16.11
CA ALA A 99 13.39 1.92 17.02
C ALA A 99 13.29 2.75 18.31
N ALA A 100 12.95 4.04 18.20
CA ALA A 100 12.70 4.87 19.37
C ALA A 100 11.57 4.31 20.24
N GLU A 101 10.43 3.89 19.67
CA GLU A 101 9.33 3.27 20.42
C GLU A 101 9.74 1.98 21.12
N ASP A 102 10.51 1.11 20.45
CA ASP A 102 11.00 -0.16 21.04
C ASP A 102 11.95 0.09 22.23
N LEU A 103 12.71 1.20 22.21
CA LEU A 103 13.54 1.65 23.33
C LEU A 103 12.75 2.40 24.42
N GLY A 104 11.41 2.47 24.32
CA GLY A 104 10.55 3.16 25.28
C GLY A 104 10.40 4.67 25.03
N GLY A 105 10.77 5.13 23.84
CA GLY A 105 10.55 6.47 23.33
C GLY A 105 9.09 6.73 22.94
N PRO A 106 8.81 7.85 22.26
CA PRO A 106 7.45 8.23 21.90
C PRO A 106 6.80 7.22 20.95
N VAL A 107 5.49 7.05 21.10
CA VAL A 107 4.69 6.14 20.28
C VAL A 107 4.59 6.67 18.86
N VAL A 108 4.94 5.82 17.88
CA VAL A 108 4.93 6.19 16.46
C VAL A 108 3.50 6.39 15.97
N GLY A 109 3.25 7.55 15.37
CA GLY A 109 1.96 7.92 14.78
C GLY A 109 0.96 8.58 15.75
N ASP A 110 1.31 8.71 17.04
CA ASP A 110 0.45 9.33 18.07
C ASP A 110 0.80 10.81 18.33
N MET A 111 2.00 11.25 17.92
CA MET A 111 2.44 12.64 18.06
C MET A 111 2.19 13.43 16.77
N MET A 112 1.38 14.49 16.88
CA MET A 112 1.41 15.61 15.93
C MET A 112 2.80 16.25 16.00
N GLU A 113 3.54 16.18 14.88
CA GLU A 113 4.74 16.97 14.55
C GLU A 113 5.84 17.03 15.63
N ILE A 114 6.76 16.06 15.60
CA ILE A 114 8.05 16.18 16.30
C ILE A 114 9.00 16.92 15.35
N ASP A 115 9.33 18.18 15.65
CA ASP A 115 10.42 18.90 14.98
C ASP A 115 11.74 18.14 15.16
N SER A 116 12.54 18.06 14.09
CA SER A 116 13.86 17.39 14.09
C SER A 116 14.78 17.85 15.21
N ASP A 117 14.59 19.09 15.68
CA ASP A 117 15.36 19.72 16.74
C ASP A 117 15.05 19.14 18.14
N GLN A 118 13.90 18.46 18.32
CA GLN A 118 13.51 17.83 19.58
C GLN A 118 14.03 16.39 19.74
N LEU A 119 14.44 15.73 18.65
CA LEU A 119 15.04 14.39 18.69
C LEU A 119 16.38 14.37 19.44
N GLY A 120 17.10 15.50 19.48
CA GLY A 120 18.38 15.61 20.18
C GLY A 120 18.30 15.81 21.69
N ALA A 121 17.13 16.18 22.24
CA ALA A 121 17.00 16.56 23.66
C ALA A 121 16.66 15.39 24.61
N GLY A 122 16.30 14.22 24.07
CA GLY A 122 15.86 13.06 24.84
C GLY A 122 14.48 13.24 25.50
N PHE A 123 13.77 12.14 25.66
CA PHE A 123 12.44 12.09 26.28
C PHE A 123 12.57 11.59 27.73
N ASN A 124 11.72 12.12 28.62
CA ASN A 124 11.60 11.51 29.95
C ASN A 124 10.80 10.20 29.89
N ALA A 125 10.81 9.42 30.98
CA ALA A 125 10.06 8.15 31.09
C ALA A 125 8.53 8.27 30.94
N GLN A 126 8.00 9.47 30.66
CA GLN A 126 6.59 9.74 30.37
C GLN A 126 6.38 10.33 28.96
N GLY A 127 7.36 10.21 28.06
CA GLY A 127 7.24 10.60 26.66
C GLY A 127 7.12 12.11 26.43
N ARG A 128 7.48 12.96 27.40
CA ARG A 128 7.53 14.42 27.22
C ARG A 128 8.95 14.88 26.91
N PRO A 129 9.14 15.87 26.00
CA PRO A 129 10.46 16.41 25.72
C PRO A 129 11.04 17.07 26.98
N VAL A 130 12.29 16.73 27.31
CA VAL A 130 12.99 17.29 28.47
C VAL A 130 13.29 18.75 28.19
N LYS A 131 12.61 19.66 28.90
CA LYS A 131 12.96 21.09 28.87
C LYS A 131 14.34 21.27 29.49
N VAL A 132 15.34 21.58 28.66
CA VAL A 132 16.66 22.05 29.11
C VAL A 132 16.43 23.37 29.85
N LYS A 133 16.41 23.32 31.19
CA LYS A 133 16.41 24.52 32.02
C LYS A 133 17.84 25.05 32.02
N SER A 134 18.06 26.14 31.29
CA SER A 134 19.25 26.97 31.42
C SER A 134 19.38 27.46 32.86
N LYS A 135 20.24 26.83 33.65
CA LYS A 135 20.77 27.42 34.88
C LYS A 135 22.26 27.69 34.67
N VAL A 136 22.53 28.95 34.41
CA VAL A 136 23.85 29.56 34.54
C VAL A 136 24.33 29.35 35.98
N ASP A 137 25.59 28.93 36.11
CA ASP A 137 26.45 28.96 37.32
C ASP A 137 26.56 27.73 38.26
N GLU A 138 26.48 26.51 37.74
CA GLU A 138 27.02 25.29 38.42
C GLU A 138 28.25 24.66 37.71
N ASP A 139 28.61 25.17 36.53
CA ASP A 139 29.62 24.62 35.61
C ASP A 139 31.04 24.48 36.19
N LYS A 140 31.45 25.35 37.11
CA LYS A 140 32.85 25.33 37.61
C LYS A 140 33.11 24.31 38.71
N ARG A 141 32.06 23.83 39.38
CA ARG A 141 32.19 22.87 40.49
C ARG A 141 32.01 21.41 40.03
N GLN A 142 31.25 21.19 38.96
CA GLN A 142 31.01 19.86 38.38
C GLN A 142 32.13 19.39 37.44
N ARG A 143 32.75 20.30 36.66
CA ARG A 143 33.89 19.96 35.78
C ARG A 143 35.08 19.33 36.52
N ARG A 144 35.25 19.65 37.80
CA ARG A 144 36.33 19.09 38.64
C ARG A 144 36.07 17.66 39.12
N LEU A 145 34.83 17.19 39.09
CA LEU A 145 34.48 15.83 39.48
C LEU A 145 34.48 14.88 38.27
N GLU A 146 34.21 15.40 37.07
CA GLU A 146 34.25 14.62 35.82
C GLU A 146 35.69 14.27 35.39
N GLU A 147 36.64 15.18 35.59
CA GLU A 147 38.06 14.97 35.26
C GLU A 147 38.73 13.88 36.13
N VAL A 148 38.16 13.58 37.30
CA VAL A 148 38.66 12.54 38.22
C VAL A 148 38.19 11.14 37.81
N TRP A 149 37.16 11.02 36.95
CA TRP A 149 36.55 9.73 36.59
C TRP A 149 36.67 9.30 35.11
N GLY A 150 37.46 10.00 34.30
CA GLY A 150 38.02 9.52 33.03
C GLY A 150 37.20 8.43 32.32
N LEU A 151 36.03 8.77 31.79
CA LEU A 151 35.30 7.90 30.88
C LEU A 151 35.75 8.17 29.45
N PRO A 152 36.25 7.15 28.72
CA PRO A 152 36.73 7.31 27.37
C PRO A 152 35.54 7.45 26.41
N GLN A 153 35.45 8.59 25.72
CA GLN A 153 34.88 8.74 24.37
C GLN A 153 33.84 7.67 23.96
N GLU A 154 32.65 7.68 24.59
CA GLU A 154 31.57 6.69 24.33
C GLU A 154 30.64 7.08 23.17
N ASP A 155 30.80 8.26 22.57
CA ASP A 155 29.84 8.78 21.58
C ASP A 155 29.83 7.98 20.27
N ALA A 156 30.99 7.45 19.82
CA ALA A 156 31.05 6.70 18.56
C ALA A 156 30.37 5.32 18.63
N GLY A 157 30.35 4.68 19.81
CA GLY A 157 29.70 3.37 19.98
C GLY A 157 28.17 3.47 20.11
N ARG A 158 27.68 4.59 20.65
CA ARG A 158 26.26 4.84 20.88
C ARG A 158 25.52 5.20 19.59
N GLU A 159 26.13 6.01 18.73
CA GLU A 159 25.58 6.35 17.42
C GLU A 159 25.47 5.13 16.50
N GLN A 160 26.47 4.25 16.52
CA GLN A 160 26.48 3.05 15.69
C GLN A 160 25.43 2.02 16.15
N GLY A 161 25.27 1.82 17.47
CA GLY A 161 24.20 0.97 18.02
C GLY A 161 22.80 1.47 17.65
N ASN A 162 22.58 2.78 17.70
CA ASN A 162 21.29 3.37 17.32
C ASN A 162 21.01 3.20 15.82
N ALA A 163 22.00 3.40 14.95
CA ALA A 163 21.85 3.17 13.52
C ALA A 163 21.50 1.70 13.19
N ASP A 164 22.09 0.76 13.92
CA ASP A 164 21.79 -0.67 13.77
C ASP A 164 20.38 -1.02 14.24
N GLU A 165 19.90 -0.42 15.33
CA GLU A 165 18.53 -0.57 15.83
C GLU A 165 17.50 0.02 14.87
N VAL A 166 17.75 1.21 14.33
CA VAL A 166 16.93 1.86 13.28
C VAL A 166 16.79 0.94 12.07
N ALA A 167 17.92 0.38 11.60
CA ALA A 167 17.93 -0.51 10.46
C ALA A 167 17.24 -1.84 10.75
N ALA A 168 17.37 -2.36 11.98
CA ALA A 168 16.70 -3.58 12.42
C ALA A 168 15.17 -3.40 12.46
N ALA A 169 14.68 -2.31 13.05
CA ALA A 169 13.26 -1.98 13.09
C ALA A 169 12.68 -1.78 11.68
N GLY A 170 13.42 -1.10 10.79
CA GLY A 170 13.02 -0.93 9.39
C GLY A 170 12.98 -2.25 8.61
N ARG A 171 13.92 -3.17 8.86
CA ARG A 171 13.85 -4.54 8.30
C ARG A 171 12.64 -5.29 8.82
N GLU A 172 12.43 -5.29 10.13
CA GLU A 172 11.31 -5.99 10.75
C GLU A 172 9.95 -5.53 10.21
N MET A 173 9.76 -4.22 10.04
CA MET A 173 8.54 -3.65 9.47
C MET A 173 8.28 -4.11 8.02
N ARG A 174 9.34 -4.24 7.21
CA ARG A 174 9.22 -4.75 5.83
C ARG A 174 8.88 -6.23 5.81
N ASP A 175 9.62 -7.01 6.58
CA ASP A 175 9.43 -8.46 6.63
C ASP A 175 8.02 -8.81 7.12
N LEU A 176 7.52 -8.09 8.11
CA LEU A 176 6.15 -8.25 8.61
C LEU A 176 5.12 -7.87 7.56
N THR A 177 5.30 -6.74 6.87
CA THR A 177 4.38 -6.28 5.82
C THR A 177 4.34 -7.27 4.65
N GLU A 178 5.50 -7.81 4.25
CA GLU A 178 5.59 -8.82 3.20
C GLU A 178 4.90 -10.12 3.60
N GLN A 179 5.17 -10.65 4.79
CA GLN A 179 4.51 -11.85 5.30
C GLN A 179 2.99 -11.68 5.33
N LEU A 180 2.52 -10.52 5.78
CA LEU A 180 1.11 -10.18 5.82
C LEU A 180 0.47 -10.12 4.44
N LEU A 181 1.13 -9.48 3.46
CA LEU A 181 0.64 -9.40 2.08
C LEU A 181 0.57 -10.78 1.42
N ASN A 182 1.62 -11.60 1.60
CA ASN A 182 1.66 -12.96 1.06
C ASN A 182 0.58 -13.84 1.68
N GLN A 183 0.46 -13.84 3.02
CA GLN A 183 -0.58 -14.61 3.72
C GLN A 183 -1.99 -14.17 3.32
N HIS A 184 -2.20 -12.86 3.11
CA HIS A 184 -3.49 -12.33 2.68
C HIS A 184 -3.83 -12.76 1.25
N ALA A 185 -2.85 -12.73 0.34
CA ALA A 185 -3.03 -13.19 -1.03
C ALA A 185 -3.31 -14.71 -1.09
N GLU A 186 -2.60 -15.51 -0.29
CA GLU A 186 -2.80 -16.97 -0.20
C GLU A 186 -4.17 -17.33 0.37
N ALA A 187 -4.69 -16.54 1.31
CA ALA A 187 -5.99 -16.78 1.90
C ALA A 187 -7.17 -16.58 0.94
N ALA A 188 -6.97 -15.89 -0.19
CA ALA A 188 -7.95 -15.73 -1.28
C ALA A 188 -9.38 -15.36 -0.81
N GLY A 189 -9.49 -14.52 0.23
CA GLY A 189 -10.77 -14.08 0.81
C GLY A 189 -11.25 -14.85 2.05
N ASP A 190 -10.55 -15.91 2.47
CA ASP A 190 -10.78 -16.57 3.76
C ASP A 190 -10.14 -15.76 4.91
N SER A 191 -10.99 -15.03 5.62
CA SER A 191 -10.58 -14.19 6.74
C SER A 191 -9.97 -14.96 7.92
N THR A 192 -10.20 -16.27 8.03
CA THR A 192 -9.66 -17.12 9.10
C THR A 192 -8.28 -17.66 8.79
N ALA A 193 -7.95 -17.82 7.50
CA ALA A 193 -6.64 -18.26 7.02
C ALA A 193 -5.65 -17.08 6.85
N ALA A 194 -6.13 -15.84 6.79
CA ALA A 194 -5.29 -14.64 6.56
C ALA A 194 -4.42 -14.18 7.74
N TYR A 195 -4.32 -14.95 8.82
CA TYR A 195 -3.56 -14.57 10.02
C TYR A 195 -2.13 -15.08 9.99
N VAL A 196 -1.18 -14.17 10.20
CA VAL A 196 0.23 -14.46 10.47
C VAL A 196 0.45 -14.58 11.98
N LYS A 197 1.31 -15.53 12.39
CA LYS A 197 1.70 -15.70 13.79
C LYS A 197 2.96 -14.89 14.09
N LEU A 198 2.88 -14.00 15.07
CA LEU A 198 3.99 -13.21 15.56
C LEU A 198 4.75 -13.99 16.64
N SER A 199 6.07 -13.93 16.60
CA SER A 199 6.95 -14.54 17.61
C SER A 199 7.03 -13.71 18.90
N LYS A 200 6.99 -12.39 18.75
CA LYS A 200 6.98 -11.39 19.81
C LYS A 200 6.08 -10.23 19.40
N GLU A 201 5.59 -9.48 20.38
CA GLU A 201 4.94 -8.20 20.13
C GLU A 201 6.01 -7.14 19.84
N THR A 202 5.86 -6.37 18.76
CA THR A 202 6.85 -5.39 18.31
C THR A 202 6.20 -4.06 17.97
N ALA A 203 6.97 -2.97 18.01
CA ALA A 203 6.46 -1.65 17.61
C ALA A 203 5.85 -1.66 16.20
N ALA A 204 6.41 -2.42 15.27
CA ALA A 204 5.88 -2.57 13.91
C ALA A 204 4.44 -3.12 13.91
N ALA A 205 4.19 -4.21 14.66
CA ALA A 205 2.86 -4.80 14.76
C ALA A 205 1.85 -3.82 15.39
N ARG A 206 2.25 -3.12 16.47
CA ARG A 206 1.40 -2.12 17.12
C ARG A 206 1.09 -0.96 16.17
N PHE A 207 2.09 -0.45 15.46
CA PHE A 207 1.94 0.63 14.48
C PHE A 207 0.95 0.27 13.37
N LEU A 208 1.05 -0.94 12.79
CA LEU A 208 0.11 -1.42 11.77
C LEU A 208 -1.35 -1.48 12.26
N VAL A 209 -1.55 -1.84 13.52
CA VAL A 209 -2.90 -1.88 14.12
C VAL A 209 -3.43 -0.50 14.43
N ARG A 210 -2.58 0.40 14.97
CA ARG A 210 -2.95 1.80 15.25
C ARG A 210 -3.29 2.55 13.97
N SER A 211 -2.50 2.35 12.91
CA SER A 211 -2.71 2.94 11.58
C SER A 211 -3.87 2.33 10.79
N LYS A 212 -4.60 1.36 11.37
CA LYS A 212 -5.77 0.71 10.75
C LYS A 212 -5.44 -0.02 9.44
N VAL A 213 -4.23 -0.56 9.34
CA VAL A 213 -3.80 -1.41 8.21
C VAL A 213 -3.93 -2.90 8.56
N ALA A 214 -3.80 -3.23 9.84
CA ALA A 214 -3.90 -4.60 10.34
C ALA A 214 -4.80 -4.68 11.59
N GLN A 215 -5.18 -5.90 11.94
CA GLN A 215 -5.94 -6.19 13.15
C GLN A 215 -5.48 -7.48 13.82
N PHE A 216 -5.41 -7.46 15.16
CA PHE A 216 -5.16 -8.66 15.95
C PHE A 216 -6.36 -9.61 15.91
N HIS A 217 -6.09 -10.89 16.18
CA HIS A 217 -7.16 -11.86 16.41
C HIS A 217 -7.86 -11.55 17.74
N PRO A 218 -9.22 -11.53 17.81
CA PRO A 218 -9.95 -11.10 19.01
C PRO A 218 -9.66 -11.90 20.28
N ARG A 219 -9.17 -13.13 20.12
CA ARG A 219 -8.83 -14.06 21.22
C ARG A 219 -7.35 -14.40 21.30
N ASP A 220 -6.53 -13.91 20.38
CA ASP A 220 -5.11 -14.29 20.28
C ASP A 220 -4.27 -13.09 19.82
N ALA A 221 -3.64 -12.40 20.77
CA ALA A 221 -2.79 -11.25 20.49
C ALA A 221 -1.51 -11.59 19.71
N THR A 222 -1.19 -12.88 19.54
CA THR A 222 -0.03 -13.30 18.73
C THR A 222 -0.37 -13.45 17.25
N ARG A 223 -1.64 -13.30 16.86
CA ARG A 223 -2.08 -13.44 15.47
C ARG A 223 -2.51 -12.10 14.90
N LEU A 224 -1.94 -11.75 13.76
CA LEU A 224 -2.17 -10.48 13.07
C LEU A 224 -2.61 -10.76 11.63
N LYS A 225 -3.61 -10.02 11.13
CA LYS A 225 -4.01 -10.06 9.72
C LYS A 225 -4.15 -8.67 9.13
N LEU A 226 -4.01 -8.56 7.81
CA LEU A 226 -4.35 -7.33 7.10
C LEU A 226 -5.86 -7.13 7.04
N ILE A 227 -6.24 -5.86 7.02
CA ILE A 227 -7.58 -5.45 6.62
C ILE A 227 -7.65 -5.58 5.09
N ASP A 228 -8.72 -6.21 4.61
CA ASP A 228 -8.97 -6.40 3.19
C ASP A 228 -9.53 -5.10 2.59
N PHE A 229 -8.70 -4.35 1.88
CA PHE A 229 -9.09 -3.11 1.20
C PHE A 229 -9.65 -3.36 -0.21
N GLY A 230 -9.54 -4.57 -0.74
CA GLY A 230 -9.97 -4.91 -2.10
C GLY A 230 -11.40 -5.46 -2.16
N ARG A 231 -11.94 -5.91 -1.02
CA ARG A 231 -13.31 -6.38 -0.93
C ARG A 231 -14.27 -5.19 -0.87
N GLU A 232 -14.80 -4.80 -2.02
CA GLU A 232 -15.94 -3.90 -2.09
C GLU A 232 -17.11 -4.56 -1.32
N LEU A 233 -17.67 -3.82 -0.35
CA LEU A 233 -18.97 -4.15 0.22
C LEU A 233 -19.99 -3.67 -0.81
N ASP A 234 -20.62 -4.61 -1.52
CA ASP A 234 -21.89 -4.32 -2.20
C ASP A 234 -22.92 -3.99 -1.11
N ASP A 235 -23.06 -2.70 -0.79
CA ASP A 235 -24.21 -2.14 -0.07
C ASP A 235 -25.30 -1.68 -1.07
#